data_AF-A0A2T6LVT0-F1
#
_entry.id   AF-A0A2T6LVT0-F1
#
_cell.length_a   1.000
_cell.length_b   1.000
_cell.length_c   1.000
_cell.angle_alpha   90.00
_cell.angle_beta   90.00
_cell.angle_gamma   90.00
#
_symmetry.space_group_name_H-M   'P 1'
#
loop_
_entity.id
_entity.type
_entity.pdbx_description
1 polymer ?
#
loop_
_entity_poly.entity_id
_entity_poly.type
_entity_poly.pdbx_seq_one_letter_code
_entity_poly.pdbx_strand_id
1 'polypeptide(L)'
;MIGALFTRAWARLVNLLAPILVPILLGLLLFFAGGWAWQTVRIEGFHLWLIKVDGLRKERDDAIAALAAVKKAQPEAAQAQAIVNHAPAAAAAQIAEKSNVDAQAYYERGRAAGAAYADAHRVLPTCPGSPVSNADLPGADHAAPVNDRSSAASLDVAVSRADYDILVGNSLRLAKVYQDAQALIDAGVAVASSNP
;
A
#
# COMPACT_ATOMS: atom_id res chain seq x y z
N MET A 1 -13.07 49.51 -94.48
CA MET A 1 -14.27 49.70 -93.63
C MET A 1 -14.43 48.69 -92.49
N ILE A 2 -13.75 47.54 -92.48
CA ILE A 2 -13.95 46.47 -91.46
C ILE A 2 -13.28 46.80 -90.10
N GLY A 3 -12.12 47.48 -90.09
CA GLY A 3 -11.41 47.80 -88.83
C GLY A 3 -12.11 48.80 -87.90
N ALA A 4 -12.94 49.70 -88.45
CA ALA A 4 -13.66 50.70 -87.66
C ALA A 4 -14.90 50.12 -86.93
N LEU A 5 -15.45 49.01 -87.42
CA LEU A 5 -16.54 48.30 -86.77
C LEU A 5 -16.03 47.41 -85.63
N PHE A 6 -14.86 46.80 -85.81
CA PHE A 6 -14.25 45.95 -84.79
C PHE A 6 -13.82 46.74 -83.54
N THR A 7 -13.23 47.91 -83.72
CA THR A 7 -12.82 48.80 -82.63
C THR A 7 -14.00 49.34 -81.81
N ARG A 8 -15.12 49.68 -82.46
CA ARG A 8 -16.34 50.11 -81.77
C ARG A 8 -17.06 48.98 -81.05
N ALA A 9 -17.06 47.77 -81.61
CA ALA A 9 -17.61 46.60 -80.96
C ALA A 9 -16.77 46.20 -79.72
N TRP A 10 -15.44 46.25 -79.84
CA TRP A 10 -14.52 45.94 -78.75
C TRP A 10 -14.63 46.94 -77.59
N ALA A 11 -14.71 48.25 -77.88
CA ALA A 11 -14.89 49.28 -76.86
C ALA A 11 -16.20 49.13 -76.08
N ARG A 12 -17.29 48.69 -76.76
CA ARG A 12 -18.57 48.40 -76.09
C ARG A 12 -18.50 47.15 -75.22
N LEU A 13 -17.81 46.12 -75.67
CA LEU A 13 -17.61 44.89 -74.90
C LEU A 13 -16.81 45.16 -73.62
N VAL A 14 -15.73 45.95 -73.72
CA VAL A 14 -14.91 46.35 -72.57
C VAL A 14 -15.72 47.20 -71.58
N ASN A 15 -16.52 48.15 -72.06
CA ASN A 15 -17.37 48.97 -71.18
C ASN A 15 -18.51 48.17 -70.52
N LEU A 16 -19.00 47.10 -71.16
CA LEU A 16 -20.00 46.20 -70.57
C LEU A 16 -19.40 45.27 -69.50
N LEU A 17 -18.16 44.83 -69.68
CA LEU A 17 -17.50 43.88 -68.78
C LEU A 17 -16.71 44.56 -67.65
N ALA A 18 -16.31 45.83 -67.82
CA ALA A 18 -15.60 46.61 -66.80
C ALA A 18 -16.29 46.66 -65.42
N PRO A 19 -17.61 46.91 -65.28
CA PRO A 19 -18.25 46.97 -63.96
C PRO A 19 -18.31 45.61 -63.24
N ILE A 20 -18.08 44.49 -63.94
CA ILE A 20 -18.08 43.15 -63.37
C ILE A 20 -16.65 42.70 -63.07
N LEU A 21 -15.71 42.92 -63.99
CA LEU A 21 -14.32 42.46 -63.85
C LEU A 21 -13.52 43.29 -62.83
N VAL A 22 -13.77 44.59 -62.74
CA VAL A 22 -13.06 45.48 -61.80
C VAL A 22 -13.29 45.08 -60.34
N PRO A 23 -14.53 44.90 -59.83
CA PRO A 23 -14.74 44.51 -58.43
C PRO A 23 -14.26 43.09 -58.12
N ILE A 24 -14.30 42.16 -59.10
CA ILE A 24 -13.77 40.79 -58.90
C ILE A 24 -12.25 40.81 -58.76
N LEU A 25 -11.54 41.55 -59.63
CA LEU A 25 -10.09 41.72 -59.53
C LEU A 25 -9.70 42.47 -58.27
N LEU A 26 -10.46 43.50 -57.87
CA LEU A 26 -10.21 44.24 -56.64
C LEU A 26 -10.46 43.39 -55.39
N GLY A 27 -11.50 42.54 -55.41
CA GLY A 27 -11.81 41.58 -54.34
C GLY A 27 -10.75 40.50 -54.20
N LEU A 28 -10.24 39.96 -55.31
CA LEU A 28 -9.12 39.01 -55.30
C LEU A 28 -7.83 39.68 -54.81
N LEU A 29 -7.55 40.92 -55.22
CA LEU A 29 -6.37 41.65 -54.79
C LEU A 29 -6.44 42.00 -53.29
N LEU A 30 -7.60 42.37 -52.77
CA LEU A 30 -7.83 42.55 -51.32
C LEU A 30 -7.76 41.22 -50.55
N PHE A 31 -8.20 40.11 -51.13
CA PHE A 31 -8.10 38.78 -50.50
C PHE A 31 -6.65 38.28 -50.44
N PHE A 32 -5.85 38.49 -51.50
CA PHE A 32 -4.45 38.09 -51.52
C PHE A 32 -3.51 39.08 -50.81
N ALA A 33 -3.78 40.39 -50.88
CA ALA A 33 -2.99 41.39 -50.17
C ALA A 33 -3.42 41.56 -48.70
N GLY A 34 -4.69 41.32 -48.38
CA GLY A 34 -5.25 41.43 -47.02
C GLY A 34 -5.35 40.11 -46.25
N GLY A 35 -5.28 38.96 -46.94
CA GLY A 35 -5.42 37.62 -46.33
C GLY A 35 -4.26 37.18 -45.44
N TRP A 36 -3.17 37.94 -45.40
CA TRP A 36 -2.05 37.69 -44.49
C TRP A 36 -1.99 38.67 -43.31
N ALA A 37 -2.84 39.71 -43.32
CA ALA A 37 -2.66 40.81 -42.39
C ALA A 37 -3.48 40.64 -41.11
N TRP A 38 -4.80 40.45 -41.14
CA TRP A 38 -5.61 40.60 -39.91
C TRP A 38 -6.90 39.77 -39.94
N GLN A 39 -6.81 38.47 -39.62
CA GLN A 39 -7.96 37.79 -39.00
C GLN A 39 -7.80 37.79 -37.48
N THR A 40 -7.85 38.98 -36.89
CA THR A 40 -8.30 39.12 -35.50
C THR A 40 -9.82 39.08 -35.53
N VAL A 41 -10.42 37.90 -35.45
CA VAL A 41 -11.86 37.77 -35.16
C VAL A 41 -12.04 38.28 -33.73
N ARG A 42 -12.37 39.57 -33.62
CA ARG A 42 -12.64 40.25 -32.35
C ARG A 42 -14.06 39.85 -31.95
N ILE A 43 -14.18 38.72 -31.25
CA ILE A 43 -15.39 38.41 -30.49
C ILE A 43 -15.35 39.35 -29.28
N GLU A 44 -16.22 40.36 -29.28
CA GLU A 44 -16.36 41.27 -28.14
C GLU A 44 -16.63 40.46 -26.85
N GLY A 45 -15.75 40.63 -25.85
CA GLY A 45 -15.90 40.04 -24.52
C GLY A 45 -14.93 38.92 -24.15
N PHE A 46 -14.23 38.30 -25.11
CA PHE A 46 -13.19 37.30 -24.81
C PHE A 46 -11.79 37.88 -25.06
N HIS A 47 -11.17 38.41 -24.00
CA HIS A 47 -9.72 38.55 -23.94
C HIS A 47 -9.10 37.17 -23.78
N LEU A 48 -9.08 36.40 -24.87
CA LEU A 48 -8.08 35.36 -25.05
C LEU A 48 -6.74 36.10 -25.13
N TRP A 49 -6.10 36.31 -23.98
CA TRP A 49 -4.65 36.42 -23.97
C TRP A 49 -4.15 35.27 -24.83
N LEU A 50 -3.27 35.56 -25.79
CA LEU A 50 -2.46 34.54 -26.44
C LEU A 50 -1.60 33.93 -25.32
N ILE A 51 -2.19 33.04 -24.53
CA ILE A 51 -1.47 32.08 -23.70
C ILE A 51 -0.56 31.41 -24.72
N LYS A 52 0.75 31.63 -24.62
CA LYS A 52 1.75 31.18 -25.60
C LYS A 52 1.43 29.73 -25.99
N VAL A 53 0.78 29.55 -27.13
CA VAL A 53 0.21 28.25 -27.53
C VAL A 53 1.35 27.24 -27.71
N ASP A 54 2.54 27.73 -28.05
CA ASP A 54 3.76 26.94 -28.15
C ASP A 54 4.22 26.38 -26.79
N GLY A 55 4.04 27.14 -25.70
CA GLY A 55 4.36 26.68 -24.34
C GLY A 55 3.44 25.55 -23.90
N LEU A 56 2.13 25.71 -24.12
CA LEU A 56 1.12 24.67 -23.81
C LEU A 56 1.28 23.41 -24.66
N ARG A 57 1.68 23.55 -25.93
CA ARG A 57 1.95 22.39 -26.80
C ARG A 57 3.18 21.63 -26.34
N LYS A 58 4.25 22.33 -25.98
CA LYS A 58 5.46 21.73 -25.41
C LYS A 58 5.15 21.00 -24.09
N GLU A 59 4.43 21.64 -23.18
CA GLU A 59 4.01 21.02 -21.91
C GLU A 59 3.13 19.78 -22.13
N ARG A 60 2.20 19.82 -23.09
CA ARG A 60 1.40 18.66 -23.47
C ARG A 60 2.27 17.52 -24.00
N ASP A 61 3.21 17.82 -24.90
CA ASP A 61 4.06 16.81 -25.52
C ASP A 61 5.03 16.20 -24.49
N ASP A 62 5.58 17.02 -23.59
CA ASP A 62 6.39 16.60 -22.45
C ASP A 62 5.56 15.73 -21.49
N ALA A 63 4.30 16.09 -21.21
CA ALA A 63 3.40 15.30 -20.37
C ALA A 63 3.01 13.97 -21.02
N ILE A 64 2.77 13.93 -22.34
CA ILE A 64 2.51 12.69 -23.09
C ILE A 64 3.74 11.78 -23.05
N ALA A 65 4.94 12.34 -23.24
CA ALA A 65 6.19 11.60 -23.18
C ALA A 65 6.44 11.03 -21.77
N ALA A 66 6.20 11.83 -20.72
CA ALA A 66 6.29 11.39 -19.33
C ALA A 66 5.28 10.28 -19.02
N LEU A 67 4.03 10.41 -19.49
CA LEU A 67 2.98 9.41 -19.29
C LEU A 67 3.30 8.11 -20.03
N ALA A 68 3.88 8.19 -21.23
CA ALA A 68 4.39 7.01 -21.94
C ALA A 68 5.56 6.34 -21.21
N ALA A 69 6.48 7.13 -20.64
CA ALA A 69 7.59 6.62 -19.85
C ALA A 69 7.11 5.92 -18.56
N VAL A 70 6.15 6.52 -17.84
CA VAL A 70 5.54 5.91 -16.65
C VAL A 70 4.81 4.62 -17.01
N LYS A 71 3.99 4.61 -18.08
CA LYS A 71 3.30 3.40 -18.54
C LYS A 71 4.27 2.26 -18.89
N LYS A 72 5.45 2.60 -19.43
CA LYS A 72 6.50 1.63 -19.74
C LYS A 72 7.18 1.08 -18.47
N ALA A 73 7.41 1.93 -17.47
CA ALA A 73 8.07 1.55 -16.22
C ALA A 73 7.14 0.84 -15.21
N GLN A 74 5.83 1.08 -15.30
CA GLN A 74 4.83 0.53 -14.39
C GLN A 74 4.83 -1.02 -14.28
N PRO A 75 4.91 -1.81 -15.37
CA PRO A 75 4.96 -3.27 -15.26
C PRO A 75 6.24 -3.77 -14.59
N GLU A 76 7.39 -3.15 -14.84
CA GLU A 76 8.66 -3.51 -14.20
C GLU A 76 8.62 -3.21 -12.70
N ALA A 77 8.07 -2.06 -12.30
CA ALA A 77 7.85 -1.72 -10.90
C ALA A 77 6.85 -2.66 -10.22
N ALA A 78 5.77 -3.04 -10.90
CA ALA A 78 4.79 -3.99 -10.37
C ALA A 78 5.40 -5.39 -10.17
N GLN A 79 6.23 -5.85 -11.11
CA GLN A 79 6.94 -7.13 -10.98
C GLN A 79 7.98 -7.09 -9.86
N ALA A 80 8.77 -6.01 -9.77
CA ALA A 80 9.73 -5.82 -8.69
C ALA A 80 9.02 -5.82 -7.32
N GLN A 81 7.90 -5.11 -7.20
CA GLN A 81 7.09 -5.12 -5.98
C GLN A 81 6.52 -6.50 -5.66
N ALA A 82 6.03 -7.24 -6.68
CA ALA A 82 5.53 -8.59 -6.49
C ALA A 82 6.63 -9.53 -5.97
N ILE A 83 7.85 -9.45 -6.53
CA ILE A 83 9.01 -10.23 -6.08
C ILE A 83 9.38 -9.88 -4.63
N VAL A 84 9.48 -8.58 -4.32
CA VAL A 84 9.78 -8.11 -2.97
C VAL A 84 8.73 -8.58 -1.96
N ASN A 85 7.45 -8.59 -2.33
CA ASN A 85 6.37 -9.06 -1.46
C ASN A 85 6.35 -10.59 -1.29
N HIS A 86 6.83 -11.34 -2.29
CA HIS A 86 6.78 -12.80 -2.26
C HIS A 86 7.90 -13.43 -1.41
N ALA A 87 9.06 -12.77 -1.30
CA ALA A 87 10.20 -13.31 -0.56
C ALA A 87 9.91 -13.48 0.96
N PRO A 88 9.34 -12.49 1.68
CA PRO A 88 8.98 -12.66 3.08
C PRO A 88 7.90 -13.73 3.31
N ALA A 89 6.92 -13.81 2.40
CA ALA A 89 5.85 -14.80 2.48
C ALA A 89 6.39 -16.24 2.35
N ALA A 90 7.34 -16.46 1.43
CA ALA A 90 7.99 -17.75 1.26
C ALA A 90 8.83 -18.13 2.49
N ALA A 91 9.59 -17.19 3.05
CA ALA A 91 10.38 -17.41 4.26
C ALA A 91 9.47 -17.73 5.48
N ALA A 92 8.38 -16.98 5.65
CA ALA A 92 7.39 -17.25 6.70
C ALA A 92 6.79 -18.66 6.58
N ALA A 93 6.42 -19.07 5.36
CA ALA A 93 5.86 -20.39 5.09
C ALA A 93 6.86 -21.53 5.45
N GLN A 94 8.14 -21.37 5.11
CA GLN A 94 9.18 -22.34 5.46
C GLN A 94 9.38 -22.47 6.98
N ILE A 95 9.36 -21.35 7.70
CA ILE A 95 9.48 -21.34 9.17
C ILE A 95 8.26 -22.02 9.80
N ALA A 96 7.05 -21.72 9.31
CA ALA A 96 5.82 -22.33 9.81
C ALA A 96 5.82 -23.85 9.56
N GLU A 97 6.22 -24.31 8.38
CA GLU A 97 6.32 -25.73 8.06
C GLU A 97 7.32 -26.45 8.96
N LYS A 98 8.52 -25.88 9.12
CA LYS A 98 9.54 -26.42 10.02
C LYS A 98 9.02 -26.49 11.46
N SER A 99 8.36 -25.43 11.94
CA SER A 99 7.78 -25.40 13.28
C SER A 99 6.74 -26.50 13.46
N ASN A 100 5.84 -26.69 12.48
CA ASN A 100 4.81 -27.73 12.51
C ASN A 100 5.41 -29.14 12.57
N VAL A 101 6.41 -29.43 11.74
CA VAL A 101 7.13 -30.72 11.74
C VAL A 101 7.81 -30.98 13.08
N ASP A 102 8.47 -29.97 13.65
CA ASP A 102 9.26 -30.12 14.88
C ASP A 102 8.39 -30.05 16.16
N ALA A 103 7.16 -29.54 16.06
CA ALA A 103 6.29 -29.22 17.21
C ALA A 103 5.97 -30.43 18.08
N GLN A 104 5.59 -31.56 17.47
CA GLN A 104 5.20 -32.75 18.23
C GLN A 104 6.35 -33.23 19.13
N ALA A 105 7.53 -33.43 18.54
CA ALA A 105 8.71 -33.90 19.27
C ALA A 105 9.15 -32.88 20.32
N TYR A 106 9.03 -31.59 20.05
CA TYR A 106 9.29 -30.52 21.03
C TYR A 106 8.36 -30.63 22.25
N TYR A 107 7.05 -30.73 22.04
CA TYR A 107 6.08 -30.82 23.15
C TYR A 107 6.17 -32.14 23.92
N GLU A 108 6.50 -33.25 23.25
CA GLU A 108 6.74 -34.53 23.93
C GLU A 108 7.95 -34.47 24.87
N ARG A 109 9.08 -33.92 24.40
CA ARG A 109 10.27 -33.73 25.26
C ARG A 109 9.97 -32.80 26.44
N GLY A 110 9.27 -31.70 26.19
CA GLY A 110 8.90 -30.74 27.24
C GLY A 110 7.97 -31.35 28.30
N ARG A 111 6.95 -32.10 27.88
CA ARG A 111 6.04 -32.81 28.80
C ARG A 111 6.78 -33.88 29.61
N ALA A 112 7.68 -34.63 28.98
CA ALA A 112 8.49 -35.62 29.68
C ALA A 112 9.40 -34.97 30.74
N ALA A 113 10.03 -33.84 30.41
CA ALA A 113 10.85 -33.08 31.36
C ALA A 113 10.01 -32.53 32.53
N GLY A 114 8.82 -31.98 32.25
CA GLY A 114 7.88 -31.53 33.29
C GLY A 114 7.43 -32.66 34.20
N ALA A 115 7.15 -33.85 33.64
CA ALA A 115 6.82 -35.03 34.44
C ALA A 115 7.98 -35.46 35.35
N ALA A 116 9.20 -35.54 34.81
CA ALA A 116 10.38 -35.87 35.60
C ALA A 116 10.62 -34.88 36.75
N TYR A 117 10.40 -33.58 36.50
CA TYR A 117 10.47 -32.56 37.56
C TYR A 117 9.40 -32.78 38.62
N ALA A 118 8.15 -32.99 38.22
CA ALA A 118 7.06 -33.20 39.17
C ALA A 118 7.29 -34.42 40.06
N ASP A 119 7.82 -35.51 39.50
CA ASP A 119 8.15 -36.73 40.24
C ASP A 119 9.30 -36.49 41.23
N ALA A 120 10.34 -35.77 40.81
CA ALA A 120 11.49 -35.43 41.66
C ALA A 120 11.11 -34.49 42.82
N HIS A 121 10.15 -33.59 42.60
CA HIS A 121 9.73 -32.57 43.56
C HIS A 121 8.40 -32.88 44.26
N ARG A 122 7.87 -34.11 44.09
CA ARG A 122 6.65 -34.60 44.76
C ARG A 122 5.45 -33.68 44.59
N VAL A 123 5.23 -33.16 43.38
CA VAL A 123 4.02 -32.39 43.06
C VAL A 123 2.80 -33.26 43.31
N LEU A 124 1.95 -32.84 44.25
CA LEU A 124 0.85 -33.67 44.73
C LEU A 124 -0.25 -33.80 43.66
N PRO A 125 -0.92 -34.97 43.53
CA PRO A 125 -2.02 -35.16 42.59
C PRO A 125 -3.13 -34.11 42.74
N THR A 126 -3.40 -33.72 43.99
CA THR A 126 -4.35 -32.68 44.36
C THR A 126 -3.70 -31.77 45.39
N CYS A 127 -4.04 -30.49 45.40
CA CYS A 127 -3.73 -29.66 46.56
C CYS A 127 -4.38 -30.32 47.79
N PRO A 128 -3.70 -30.36 48.95
CA PRO A 128 -4.35 -30.74 50.19
C PRO A 128 -5.59 -29.86 50.30
N GLY A 129 -6.77 -30.48 50.28
CA GLY A 129 -7.99 -29.73 50.52
C GLY A 129 -7.78 -29.04 51.85
N SER A 130 -7.90 -27.70 51.87
CA SER A 130 -8.16 -27.04 53.14
C SER A 130 -9.31 -27.82 53.75
N PRO A 131 -9.21 -28.33 54.99
CA PRO A 131 -10.34 -29.00 55.60
C PRO A 131 -11.53 -28.07 55.39
N VAL A 132 -12.67 -28.62 55.01
CA VAL A 132 -13.92 -27.88 54.93
C VAL A 132 -14.23 -27.43 56.36
N SER A 133 -13.52 -26.39 56.81
CA SER A 133 -13.98 -25.51 57.85
C SER A 133 -15.15 -24.84 57.18
N ASN A 134 -16.34 -25.28 57.56
CA ASN A 134 -17.56 -24.57 57.31
C ASN A 134 -17.26 -23.07 57.40
N ALA A 135 -17.60 -22.35 56.34
CA ALA A 135 -17.57 -20.90 56.36
C ALA A 135 -18.51 -20.45 57.48
N ASP A 136 -17.94 -20.16 58.64
CA ASP A 136 -18.55 -19.45 59.75
C ASP A 136 -17.43 -18.89 60.64
N LEU A 137 -16.63 -17.97 60.09
CA LEU A 137 -15.87 -17.04 60.92
C LEU A 137 -16.03 -15.63 60.36
N PRO A 138 -16.57 -14.68 61.14
CA PRO A 138 -16.56 -13.27 60.78
C PRO A 138 -15.11 -12.78 60.76
N GLY A 139 -14.66 -12.21 59.63
CA GLY A 139 -13.29 -11.71 59.47
C GLY A 139 -12.53 -12.22 58.23
N ALA A 140 -13.16 -12.97 57.33
CA ALA A 140 -12.56 -13.37 56.04
C ALA A 140 -12.52 -12.23 54.99
N ASP A 141 -12.64 -10.98 55.41
CA ASP A 141 -12.84 -9.80 54.54
C ASP A 141 -11.52 -9.16 54.06
N HIS A 142 -10.37 -9.75 54.40
CA HIS A 142 -9.08 -9.21 53.98
C HIS A 142 -8.36 -10.22 53.10
N ALA A 143 -8.21 -9.86 51.82
CA ALA A 143 -7.22 -10.46 50.95
C ALA A 143 -5.88 -10.46 51.69
N ALA A 144 -5.22 -11.62 51.76
CA ALA A 144 -3.91 -11.72 52.38
C ALA A 144 -3.01 -10.61 51.80
N PRO A 145 -2.28 -9.84 52.64
CA PRO A 145 -1.42 -8.79 52.14
C PRO A 145 -0.46 -9.38 51.11
N VAL A 146 -0.51 -8.85 49.89
CA VAL A 146 0.34 -9.27 48.79
C VAL A 146 1.80 -9.10 49.21
N ASN A 147 2.45 -10.22 49.51
CA ASN A 147 3.85 -10.25 49.88
C ASN A 147 4.60 -10.98 48.77
N ASP A 148 4.97 -10.25 47.72
CA ASP A 148 5.74 -10.74 46.57
C ASP A 148 7.22 -11.07 46.94
N ARG A 149 7.57 -11.06 48.23
CA ARG A 149 8.91 -11.40 48.70
C ARG A 149 9.01 -12.92 48.84
N SER A 150 10.08 -13.50 48.30
CA SER A 150 10.43 -14.89 48.57
C SER A 150 10.58 -15.06 50.09
N SER A 151 9.73 -15.89 50.67
CA SER A 151 9.74 -16.25 52.08
C SER A 151 9.70 -17.77 52.19
N ALA A 152 10.04 -18.32 53.36
CA ALA A 152 9.87 -19.76 53.59
C ALA A 152 8.42 -20.23 53.29
N ALA A 153 7.42 -19.37 53.48
CA ALA A 153 6.02 -19.65 53.12
C ALA A 153 5.74 -19.65 51.60
N SER A 154 6.58 -19.01 50.77
CA SER A 154 6.49 -19.13 49.31
C SER A 154 6.89 -20.53 48.80
N LEU A 155 7.56 -21.32 49.65
CA LEU A 155 7.82 -22.76 49.41
C LEU A 155 6.61 -23.64 49.75
N ASP A 156 5.58 -23.08 50.41
CA ASP A 156 4.36 -23.80 50.80
C ASP A 156 3.22 -23.66 49.77
N VAL A 157 3.47 -23.04 48.62
CA VAL A 157 2.49 -23.02 47.51
C VAL A 157 2.47 -24.39 46.84
N ALA A 158 1.65 -25.28 47.39
CA ALA A 158 1.34 -26.56 46.77
C ALA A 158 0.44 -26.32 45.54
N VAL A 159 0.99 -26.58 44.35
CA VAL A 159 0.24 -26.63 43.10
C VAL A 159 -0.20 -28.07 42.87
N SER A 160 -1.45 -28.27 42.43
CA SER A 160 -1.92 -29.60 42.07
C SER A 160 -1.19 -30.10 40.84
N ARG A 161 -1.09 -31.42 40.65
CA ARG A 161 -0.48 -32.02 39.47
C ARG A 161 -1.14 -31.53 38.18
N ALA A 162 -2.46 -31.40 38.20
CA ALA A 162 -3.24 -30.92 37.06
C ALA A 162 -2.89 -29.46 36.70
N ASP A 163 -2.83 -28.57 37.68
CA ASP A 163 -2.47 -27.17 37.45
C ASP A 163 -1.01 -27.03 37.00
N TYR A 164 -0.11 -27.83 37.57
CA TYR A 164 1.29 -27.89 37.15
C TYR A 164 1.41 -28.30 35.68
N ASP A 165 0.70 -29.34 35.25
CA ASP A 165 0.74 -29.81 33.85
C ASP A 165 0.18 -28.75 32.88
N ILE A 166 -0.84 -28.00 33.29
CA ILE A 166 -1.36 -26.85 32.53
C ILE A 166 -0.29 -25.76 32.41
N LEU A 167 0.37 -25.41 33.51
CA LEU A 167 1.44 -24.40 33.51
C LEU A 167 2.61 -24.81 32.61
N VAL A 168 3.04 -26.08 32.68
CA VAL A 168 4.07 -26.62 31.80
C VAL A 168 3.62 -26.56 30.34
N GLY A 169 2.41 -27.01 30.03
CA GLY A 169 1.86 -26.99 28.67
C GLY A 169 1.81 -25.58 28.08
N ASN A 170 1.33 -24.61 28.86
CA ASN A 170 1.26 -23.21 28.43
C ASN A 170 2.66 -22.59 28.27
N SER A 171 3.58 -22.88 29.19
CA SER A 171 4.95 -22.40 29.11
C SER A 171 5.67 -22.94 27.88
N LEU A 172 5.48 -24.22 27.55
CA LEU A 172 6.05 -24.83 26.34
C LEU A 172 5.51 -24.17 25.06
N ARG A 173 4.20 -23.91 25.00
CA ARG A 173 3.56 -23.21 23.87
C ARG A 173 4.12 -21.80 23.72
N LEU A 174 4.21 -21.04 24.82
CA LEU A 174 4.75 -19.69 24.80
C LEU A 174 6.21 -19.68 24.34
N ALA A 175 7.04 -20.58 24.88
CA ALA A 175 8.44 -20.70 24.47
C ALA A 175 8.57 -21.06 22.97
N LYS A 176 7.68 -21.92 22.45
CA LYS A 176 7.70 -22.27 21.02
C LYS A 176 7.30 -21.08 20.13
N VAL A 177 6.25 -20.34 20.52
CA VAL A 177 5.86 -19.10 19.83
C VAL A 177 7.00 -18.09 19.82
N TYR A 178 7.71 -17.93 20.94
CA TYR A 178 8.85 -17.04 21.02
C TYR A 178 10.00 -17.47 20.08
N GLN A 179 10.33 -18.76 20.04
CA GLN A 179 11.34 -19.29 19.10
C GLN A 179 10.96 -19.04 17.64
N ASP A 180 9.70 -19.27 17.28
CA ASP A 180 9.22 -19.04 15.91
C ASP A 180 9.20 -17.55 15.56
N ALA A 181 8.81 -16.69 16.50
CA ALA A 181 8.85 -15.24 16.33
C ALA A 181 10.29 -14.73 16.15
N GLN A 182 11.25 -15.25 16.93
CA GLN A 182 12.66 -14.91 16.76
C GLN A 182 13.18 -15.37 15.39
N ALA A 183 12.80 -16.57 14.92
CA ALA A 183 13.18 -17.03 13.58
C ALA A 183 12.63 -16.13 12.47
N LEU A 184 11.42 -15.58 12.63
CA LEU A 184 10.85 -14.60 11.70
C LEU A 184 11.61 -13.27 11.71
N ILE A 185 12.07 -12.82 12.88
CA ILE A 185 12.89 -11.60 13.02
C ILE A 185 14.26 -11.81 12.37
N ASP A 186 14.93 -12.93 12.64
CA ASP A 186 16.24 -13.25 12.09
C ASP A 186 16.21 -13.41 10.56
N ALA A 187 15.09 -13.89 10.01
CA ALA A 187 14.84 -13.97 8.58
C ALA A 187 14.48 -12.60 7.94
N GLY A 188 14.38 -11.53 8.73
CA GLY A 188 13.98 -10.20 8.26
C GLY A 188 12.51 -10.09 7.83
N VAL A 189 11.68 -11.07 8.22
CA VAL A 189 10.24 -11.12 7.90
C VAL A 189 9.43 -10.33 8.92
N ALA A 190 9.90 -10.28 10.17
CA ALA A 190 9.29 -9.52 11.26
C ALA A 190 10.30 -8.57 11.89
N VAL A 191 9.81 -7.60 12.65
CA VAL A 191 10.62 -6.67 13.44
C VAL A 191 10.23 -6.82 14.90
N ALA A 192 11.22 -6.81 15.79
CA ALA A 192 10.96 -6.79 17.23
C ALA A 192 10.16 -5.53 17.59
N SER A 193 9.07 -5.68 18.35
CA SER A 193 8.33 -4.54 18.86
C SER A 193 9.23 -3.72 19.77
N SER A 194 9.58 -2.51 19.37
CA SER A 194 10.37 -1.57 20.17
C SER A 194 9.45 -0.87 21.17
N ASN A 195 8.96 -1.58 22.19
CA ASN A 195 8.65 -1.06 23.53
C ASN A 195 7.94 -2.12 24.41
N PRO A 196 8.16 -2.05 25.74
CA PRO A 196 7.83 -3.08 26.73
C PRO A 196 6.34 -3.22 27.05
#